data_AF-A0A1A8TVN8-F1
#
_entry.id   AF-A0A1A8TVN8-F1
#
_cell.length_a   1.000
_cell.length_b   1.000
_cell.length_c   1.000
_cell.angle_alpha   90.00
_cell.angle_beta   90.00
_cell.angle_gamma   90.00
#
_symmetry.space_group_name_H-M   'P 1'
#
loop_
_entity.id
_entity.type
_entity.pdbx_description
1 polymer ?
#
loop_
_entity_poly.entity_id
_entity_poly.type
_entity_poly.pdbx_seq_one_letter_code
_entity_poly.pdbx_strand_id
1 'polypeptide(L)'
;MTKQILTPKKWIGKKKEGEIYRFQLLLAELNLKPEDIQKDTGVTVRTITNSIYEKKPLGAKLLREIHAKYGVSIDWLLSGKGQMFASADDSATSAVREPNGEYGSDPRFERIMTLVRDFMANADDDEKAWLETQVKLNIAQYQQHLKSVPDEN
;
A
#
# COMPACT_ATOMS: atom_id res chain seq x y z
N MET A 1 44.79 11.39 -4.76
CA MET A 1 43.31 11.38 -4.60
C MET A 1 42.97 10.69 -3.29
N THR A 2 42.74 11.46 -2.24
CA THR A 2 42.51 10.94 -0.87
C THR A 2 41.07 10.45 -0.72
N LYS A 3 40.90 9.13 -0.54
CA LYS A 3 39.62 8.49 -0.21
C LYS A 3 39.20 8.92 1.21
N GLN A 4 38.22 9.80 1.31
CA GLN A 4 37.60 10.13 2.60
C GLN A 4 36.72 8.95 3.04
N ILE A 5 37.20 8.19 4.01
CA ILE A 5 36.39 7.20 4.74
C ILE A 5 35.64 7.98 5.81
N LEU A 6 34.45 8.45 5.45
CA LEU A 6 33.57 9.23 6.33
C LEU A 6 32.98 8.31 7.40
N THR A 7 33.66 8.17 8.53
CA THR A 7 33.12 7.46 9.71
C THR A 7 32.17 8.41 10.44
N PRO A 8 30.89 8.08 10.65
CA PRO A 8 29.96 9.02 11.29
C PRO A 8 30.20 9.08 12.80
N LYS A 9 30.33 10.33 13.29
CA LYS A 9 30.52 10.70 14.70
C LYS A 9 29.33 10.24 15.56
N LYS A 10 29.68 9.69 16.74
CA LYS A 10 28.82 9.33 17.87
C LYS A 10 27.75 10.40 18.14
N TRP A 11 26.47 10.01 18.06
CA TRP A 11 25.37 10.66 18.77
C TRP A 11 24.52 9.59 19.46
N ILE A 12 24.57 9.65 20.79
CA ILE A 12 23.89 8.77 21.74
C ILE A 12 22.44 9.23 21.87
N GLY A 13 21.49 8.32 21.66
CA GLY A 13 20.08 8.57 21.95
C GLY A 13 19.11 7.66 21.19
N LYS A 14 18.93 6.43 21.69
CA LYS A 14 17.97 5.39 21.29
C LYS A 14 18.34 4.58 20.03
N LYS A 15 18.59 3.28 20.26
CA LYS A 15 18.66 2.20 19.25
C LYS A 15 17.35 2.18 18.44
N LYS A 16 17.29 2.93 17.35
CA LYS A 16 16.51 2.54 16.18
C LYS A 16 17.51 1.95 15.20
N GLU A 17 17.56 0.63 15.13
CA GLU A 17 17.92 -0.02 13.88
C GLU A 17 16.84 0.46 12.89
N GLY A 18 17.13 1.55 12.17
CA GLY A 18 16.10 2.40 11.56
C GLY A 18 15.63 1.87 10.20
N GLU A 19 14.46 2.35 9.76
CA GLU A 19 13.95 2.09 8.40
C GLU A 19 14.97 2.45 7.32
N ILE A 20 15.75 3.51 7.54
CA ILE A 20 16.80 3.97 6.64
C ILE A 20 17.97 2.99 6.57
N TYR A 21 18.34 2.38 7.70
CA TYR A 21 19.38 1.36 7.71
C TYR A 21 18.94 0.11 6.94
N ARG A 22 17.71 -0.34 7.13
CA ARG A 22 17.15 -1.46 6.36
C ARG A 22 17.00 -1.14 4.88
N PHE A 23 16.64 0.09 4.56
CA PHE A 23 16.62 0.55 3.18
C PHE A 23 18.02 0.52 2.57
N GLN A 24 19.07 0.96 3.28
CA GLN A 24 20.45 0.82 2.82
C GLN A 24 20.87 -0.65 2.66
N LEU A 25 20.45 -1.53 3.57
CA LEU A 25 20.68 -2.98 3.43
C LEU A 25 20.03 -3.54 2.17
N LEU A 26 18.79 -3.14 1.88
CA LEU A 26 18.11 -3.53 0.65
C LEU A 26 18.90 -3.07 -0.60
N LEU A 27 19.39 -1.82 -0.61
CA LEU A 27 20.18 -1.31 -1.72
C LEU A 27 21.47 -2.12 -1.92
N ALA A 28 22.12 -2.50 -0.83
CA ALA A 28 23.32 -3.33 -0.90
C ALA A 28 23.02 -4.75 -1.38
N GLU A 29 21.95 -5.37 -0.87
CA GLU A 29 21.54 -6.73 -1.23
C GLU A 29 21.19 -6.84 -2.73
N LEU A 30 20.43 -5.89 -3.24
CA LEU A 30 20.02 -5.84 -4.65
C LEU A 30 21.03 -5.11 -5.55
N ASN A 31 22.15 -4.63 -4.98
CA ASN A 31 23.16 -3.80 -5.65
C ASN A 31 22.56 -2.63 -6.44
N LEU A 32 21.54 -1.97 -5.86
CA LEU A 32 20.79 -0.87 -6.47
C LEU A 32 21.41 0.48 -6.11
N LYS A 33 21.43 1.39 -7.08
CA LYS A 33 21.72 2.80 -6.85
C LYS A 33 20.42 3.62 -6.83
N PRO A 34 20.40 4.81 -6.20
CA PRO A 34 19.23 5.70 -6.23
C PRO A 34 18.72 6.01 -7.63
N GLU A 35 19.61 6.06 -8.62
CA GLU A 35 19.28 6.28 -10.04
C GLU A 35 18.47 5.13 -10.63
N ASP A 36 18.77 3.88 -10.23
CA ASP A 36 18.06 2.68 -10.68
C ASP A 36 16.64 2.68 -10.13
N ILE A 37 16.48 3.01 -8.84
CA ILE A 37 15.16 3.15 -8.22
C ILE A 37 14.35 4.25 -8.90
N GLN A 38 14.96 5.39 -9.23
CA GLN A 38 14.25 6.45 -9.96
C GLN A 38 13.76 5.96 -11.32
N LYS A 39 14.59 5.21 -12.05
CA LYS A 39 14.23 4.64 -13.35
C LYS A 39 13.06 3.66 -13.23
N ASP A 40 13.06 2.82 -12.20
CA ASP A 40 12.07 1.76 -12.04
C ASP A 40 10.74 2.24 -11.43
N THR A 41 10.80 3.23 -10.53
CA THR A 41 9.66 3.68 -9.70
C THR A 41 9.16 5.08 -10.04
N GLY A 42 9.95 5.88 -10.75
CA GLY A 42 9.68 7.31 -10.97
C GLY A 42 9.82 8.17 -9.72
N VAL A 43 10.31 7.64 -8.58
CA VAL A 43 10.63 8.45 -7.40
C VAL A 43 11.97 9.15 -7.60
N THR A 44 11.97 10.48 -7.48
CA THR A 44 13.19 11.27 -7.73
C THR A 44 14.38 10.85 -6.87
N VAL A 45 15.58 10.82 -7.45
CA VAL A 45 16.85 10.56 -6.75
C VAL A 45 16.98 11.47 -5.54
N ARG A 46 16.59 12.74 -5.66
CA ARG A 46 16.58 13.70 -4.54
C ARG A 46 15.78 13.18 -3.35
N THR A 47 14.59 12.60 -3.57
CA THR A 47 13.75 12.08 -2.48
C THR A 47 14.41 10.88 -1.80
N ILE A 48 15.02 9.99 -2.59
CA ILE A 48 15.72 8.80 -2.11
C ILE A 48 16.95 9.21 -1.28
N THR A 49 17.79 10.07 -1.86
CA THR A 49 19.00 10.63 -1.23
C THR A 49 18.66 11.40 0.05
N ASN A 50 17.62 12.23 0.06
CA ASN A 50 17.19 12.93 1.27
C ASN A 50 16.78 11.96 2.38
N SER A 51 16.09 10.87 2.03
CA SER A 51 15.73 9.83 3.02
C SER A 51 16.98 9.19 3.63
N ILE A 52 17.98 8.87 2.78
CA ILE A 52 19.23 8.21 3.19
C ILE A 52 20.11 9.12 4.05
N TYR A 53 20.41 10.34 3.59
CA TYR A 53 21.41 11.20 4.21
C TYR A 53 20.83 12.14 5.27
N GLU A 54 19.61 12.64 5.05
CA GLU A 54 18.95 13.54 6.01
C GLU A 54 18.15 12.77 7.07
N LYS A 55 18.17 11.42 7.02
CA LYS A 55 17.44 10.52 7.92
C LYS A 55 15.94 10.85 7.99
N LYS A 56 15.38 11.34 6.88
CA LYS A 56 13.96 11.60 6.73
C LYS A 56 13.22 10.27 6.60
N PRO A 57 12.03 10.12 7.20
CA PRO A 57 11.23 8.91 7.06
C PRO A 57 10.94 8.57 5.60
N LEU A 58 10.83 7.29 5.30
CA LEU A 58 10.51 6.84 3.95
C LEU A 58 9.06 7.22 3.63
N GLY A 59 8.87 8.03 2.60
CA GLY A 59 7.53 8.44 2.18
C GLY A 59 6.69 7.26 1.70
N ALA A 60 5.37 7.29 1.97
CA ALA A 60 4.44 6.23 1.60
C ALA A 60 4.42 5.91 0.08
N LYS A 61 4.76 6.87 -0.79
CA LYS A 61 4.94 6.61 -2.22
C LYS A 61 6.14 5.68 -2.46
N LEU A 62 7.31 6.04 -1.94
CA LEU A 62 8.54 5.27 -2.10
C LEU A 62 8.39 3.84 -1.53
N LEU A 63 7.77 3.69 -0.36
CA LEU A 63 7.49 2.38 0.24
C LEU A 63 6.65 1.48 -0.67
N ARG A 64 5.55 2.02 -1.22
CA ARG A 64 4.66 1.27 -2.13
C ARG A 64 5.37 0.86 -3.41
N GLU A 65 6.14 1.76 -4.00
CA GLU A 65 6.87 1.45 -5.24
C GLU A 65 7.98 0.41 -5.00
N ILE A 66 8.72 0.50 -3.89
CA ILE A 66 9.74 -0.49 -3.53
C ILE A 66 9.11 -1.87 -3.32
N HIS A 67 7.99 -1.93 -2.60
CA HIS A 67 7.23 -3.17 -2.43
C HIS A 67 6.78 -3.73 -3.78
N ALA A 68 6.19 -2.89 -4.64
CA ALA A 68 5.66 -3.32 -5.93
C ALA A 68 6.74 -3.77 -6.93
N LYS A 69 7.92 -3.15 -6.92
CA LYS A 69 9.00 -3.44 -7.88
C LYS A 69 9.98 -4.50 -7.41
N TYR A 70 10.31 -4.50 -6.13
CA TYR A 70 11.36 -5.36 -5.59
C TYR A 70 10.82 -6.42 -4.62
N GLY A 71 9.48 -6.48 -4.42
CA GLY A 71 8.85 -7.49 -3.58
C GLY A 71 9.24 -7.39 -2.11
N VAL A 72 9.60 -6.21 -1.62
CA VAL A 72 10.10 -6.01 -0.25
C VAL A 72 8.96 -5.79 0.71
N SER A 73 8.98 -6.50 1.84
CA SER A 73 7.99 -6.30 2.91
C SER A 73 8.10 -4.90 3.52
N ILE A 74 6.99 -4.15 3.50
CA ILE A 74 6.91 -2.83 4.13
C ILE A 74 7.07 -2.96 5.65
N ASP A 75 6.51 -4.00 6.25
CA ASP A 75 6.61 -4.25 7.69
C ASP A 75 8.04 -4.51 8.11
N TRP A 76 8.79 -5.29 7.33
CA TRP A 76 10.22 -5.47 7.57
C TRP A 76 10.97 -4.15 7.42
N LEU A 77 10.70 -3.37 6.39
CA LEU A 77 11.39 -2.10 6.16
C LEU A 77 11.15 -1.10 7.30
N LEU A 78 9.92 -0.99 7.80
CA LEU A 78 9.57 -0.03 8.85
C LEU A 78 9.91 -0.51 10.27
N SER A 79 9.64 -1.78 10.58
CA SER A 79 9.76 -2.33 11.94
C SER A 79 10.99 -3.20 12.16
N GLY A 80 11.57 -3.76 11.09
CA GLY A 80 12.64 -4.75 11.15
C GLY A 80 12.17 -6.15 11.54
N LYS A 81 10.85 -6.37 11.66
CA LYS A 81 10.26 -7.67 11.99
C LYS A 81 9.83 -8.38 10.70
N GLY A 82 9.96 -9.70 10.68
CA GLY A 82 9.60 -10.52 9.52
C GLY A 82 10.75 -10.68 8.52
N GLN A 83 10.42 -11.10 7.30
CA GLN A 83 11.38 -11.33 6.22
C GLN A 83 11.53 -10.10 5.32
N MET A 84 12.71 -9.92 4.73
CA MET A 84 13.01 -8.78 3.85
C MET A 84 12.10 -8.78 2.61
N PHE A 85 11.94 -9.93 1.98
CA PHE A 85 11.08 -10.09 0.81
C PHE A 85 9.72 -10.61 1.26
N ALA A 86 8.66 -10.02 0.74
CA ALA A 86 7.32 -10.55 0.85
C ALA A 86 7.28 -11.91 0.14
N SER A 87 6.68 -12.92 0.80
CA SER A 87 6.42 -14.18 0.13
C SER A 87 5.47 -13.95 -1.05
N ALA A 88 5.57 -14.74 -2.11
CA ALA A 88 4.70 -14.59 -3.29
C ALA A 88 3.20 -14.55 -2.92
N ASP A 89 2.82 -15.21 -1.83
CA ASP A 89 1.45 -15.24 -1.28
C ASP A 89 1.01 -13.91 -0.62
N ASP A 90 1.92 -13.08 -0.11
CA ASP A 90 1.61 -11.78 0.49
C ASP A 90 1.40 -10.67 -0.56
N SER A 91 1.89 -10.89 -1.79
CA SER A 91 1.65 -9.96 -2.90
C SER A 91 0.17 -9.94 -3.34
N ALA A 92 -0.59 -10.99 -3.00
CA ALA A 92 -2.00 -11.13 -3.31
C ALA A 92 -2.93 -10.33 -2.36
N THR A 93 -2.49 -9.98 -1.16
CA THR A 93 -3.31 -9.27 -0.15
C THR A 93 -3.20 -7.74 -0.21
N SER A 94 -2.29 -7.20 -1.03
CA SER A 94 -2.08 -5.74 -1.17
C SER A 94 -2.51 -5.16 -2.52
N ALA A 95 -3.29 -5.88 -3.32
CA ALA A 95 -3.94 -5.37 -4.52
C ALA A 95 -5.04 -4.34 -4.19
N VAL A 96 -4.65 -3.18 -3.64
CA VAL A 96 -5.48 -1.96 -3.68
C VAL A 96 -5.30 -1.33 -5.05
N ARG A 97 -5.71 -2.06 -6.09
CA ARG A 97 -5.98 -1.53 -7.42
C ARG A 97 -6.74 -2.57 -8.23
N GLU A 98 -8.05 -2.40 -8.36
CA GLU A 98 -8.75 -2.96 -9.51
C GLU A 98 -9.65 -1.89 -10.14
N PRO A 99 -9.26 -1.33 -11.28
CA PRO A 99 -10.22 -0.81 -12.24
C PRO A 99 -10.70 -2.02 -13.05
N ASN A 100 -11.95 -2.42 -12.86
CA ASN A 100 -12.65 -3.47 -13.64
C ASN A 100 -12.27 -4.94 -13.34
N GLY A 101 -12.32 -5.34 -12.07
CA GLY A 101 -12.52 -6.76 -11.73
C GLY A 101 -14.00 -7.12 -11.84
N GLU A 102 -14.32 -8.15 -12.62
CA GLU A 102 -15.63 -8.77 -12.66
C GLU A 102 -15.81 -9.53 -11.32
N TYR A 103 -16.73 -9.05 -10.47
CA TYR A 103 -16.88 -9.52 -9.09
C TYR A 103 -17.64 -10.85 -8.99
N GLY A 104 -17.07 -11.91 -9.54
CA GLY A 104 -17.44 -13.28 -9.20
C GLY A 104 -16.81 -13.67 -7.86
N SER A 105 -17.62 -13.72 -6.80
CA SER A 105 -17.27 -14.17 -5.43
C SER A 105 -16.13 -13.42 -4.72
N ASP A 106 -16.17 -12.09 -4.64
CA ASP A 106 -15.26 -11.32 -3.78
C ASP A 106 -15.78 -11.30 -2.32
N PRO A 107 -15.04 -11.85 -1.32
CA PRO A 107 -15.42 -11.79 0.09
C PRO A 107 -15.59 -10.36 0.63
N ARG A 108 -14.97 -9.36 -0.01
CA ARG A 108 -15.15 -7.95 0.34
C ARG A 108 -16.49 -7.40 -0.17
N PHE A 109 -16.90 -7.82 -1.37
CA PHE A 109 -18.21 -7.48 -1.92
C PHE A 109 -19.32 -7.99 -0.99
N GLU A 110 -19.24 -9.27 -0.58
CA GLU A 110 -20.22 -9.86 0.35
C GLU A 110 -20.28 -9.11 1.69
N ARG A 111 -19.14 -8.67 2.23
CA ARG A 111 -19.11 -7.87 3.47
C ARG A 111 -19.78 -6.51 3.31
N ILE A 112 -19.53 -5.83 2.20
CA ILE A 112 -20.15 -4.52 1.91
C ILE A 112 -21.65 -4.69 1.69
N MET A 113 -22.08 -5.71 0.95
CA MET A 113 -23.50 -5.99 0.72
C MET A 113 -24.23 -6.41 1.99
N THR A 114 -23.59 -7.19 2.86
CA THR A 114 -24.15 -7.55 4.17
C THR A 114 -24.37 -6.30 5.02
N LEU A 115 -23.38 -5.39 5.08
CA LEU A 115 -23.51 -4.12 5.80
C LEU A 115 -24.67 -3.28 5.25
N VAL A 116 -24.76 -3.14 3.93
CA VAL A 116 -25.83 -2.37 3.28
C VAL A 116 -27.20 -3.00 3.58
N ARG A 117 -27.32 -4.33 3.51
CA ARG A 117 -28.56 -5.05 3.81
C ARG A 117 -28.99 -4.89 5.26
N ASP A 118 -28.06 -5.05 6.20
CA ASP A 118 -28.32 -4.88 7.63
C ASP A 118 -28.73 -3.45 7.96
N PHE A 119 -28.12 -2.47 7.28
CA PHE A 119 -28.51 -1.07 7.42
C PHE A 119 -29.92 -0.82 6.87
N MET A 120 -30.20 -1.28 5.64
CA MET A 120 -31.52 -1.13 5.00
C MET A 120 -32.64 -1.81 5.80
N ALA A 121 -32.34 -2.90 6.49
CA ALA A 121 -33.31 -3.61 7.34
C ALA A 121 -33.72 -2.83 8.60
N ASN A 122 -32.89 -1.88 9.05
CA ASN A 122 -33.11 -1.10 10.27
C ASN A 122 -33.39 0.38 10.03
N ALA A 123 -33.23 0.85 8.79
CA ALA A 123 -33.48 2.24 8.39
C ALA A 123 -34.98 2.53 8.25
N ASP A 124 -35.37 3.79 8.41
CA ASP A 124 -36.70 4.27 8.04
C ASP A 124 -36.84 4.47 6.51
N ASP A 125 -38.05 4.74 6.02
CA ASP A 125 -38.29 4.78 4.56
C ASP A 125 -37.57 5.94 3.85
N ASP A 126 -37.35 7.06 4.54
CA ASP A 126 -36.62 8.21 4.01
C ASP A 126 -35.09 7.93 4.00
N GLU A 127 -34.59 7.28 5.05
CA GLU A 127 -33.20 6.83 5.17
C GLU A 127 -32.89 5.76 4.12
N LYS A 128 -33.79 4.81 3.86
CA LYS A 128 -33.65 3.83 2.77
C LYS A 128 -33.51 4.50 1.41
N ALA A 129 -34.40 5.44 1.08
CA ALA A 129 -34.35 6.15 -0.19
C ALA A 129 -33.05 6.97 -0.35
N TRP A 130 -32.60 7.59 0.75
CA TRP A 130 -31.33 8.31 0.77
C TRP A 130 -30.13 7.38 0.59
N LEU A 131 -30.09 6.25 1.32
CA LEU A 131 -29.03 5.24 1.23
C LEU A 131 -28.94 4.64 -0.15
N GLU A 132 -30.07 4.24 -0.75
CA GLU A 132 -30.09 3.72 -2.11
C GLU A 132 -29.47 4.71 -3.09
N THR A 133 -29.81 5.99 -2.95
CA THR A 133 -29.25 7.06 -3.78
C THR A 133 -27.73 7.19 -3.57
N GLN A 134 -27.27 7.22 -2.31
CA GLN A 134 -25.85 7.37 -2.00
C GLN A 134 -25.02 6.16 -2.40
N VAL A 135 -25.51 4.95 -2.13
CA VAL A 135 -24.86 3.68 -2.48
C VAL A 135 -24.81 3.55 -4.00
N LYS A 136 -25.89 3.86 -4.71
CA LYS A 136 -25.93 3.84 -6.17
C LYS A 136 -24.97 4.84 -6.81
N LEU A 137 -24.76 6.02 -6.23
CA LEU A 137 -23.84 7.02 -6.79
C LEU A 137 -22.37 6.74 -6.47
N ASN A 138 -22.07 6.25 -5.26
CA ASN A 138 -20.70 6.17 -4.76
C ASN A 138 -20.08 4.77 -4.82
N ILE A 139 -20.89 3.70 -5.00
CA ILE A 139 -20.41 2.31 -4.99
C ILE A 139 -20.67 1.67 -6.35
N ALA A 140 -19.63 1.59 -7.17
CA ALA A 140 -19.71 0.98 -8.51
C ALA A 140 -20.15 -0.49 -8.45
N GLN A 141 -19.80 -1.20 -7.38
CA GLN A 141 -20.17 -2.59 -7.14
C GLN A 141 -21.68 -2.77 -6.97
N TYR A 142 -22.35 -1.83 -6.32
CA TYR A 142 -23.80 -1.87 -6.14
C TYR A 142 -24.54 -1.62 -7.45
N GLN A 143 -24.01 -0.75 -8.33
CA GLN A 143 -24.57 -0.55 -9.66
C GLN A 143 -24.51 -1.81 -10.53
N GLN A 144 -23.46 -2.62 -10.39
CA GLN A 144 -23.35 -3.91 -11.07
C GLN A 144 -24.30 -4.94 -10.46
N HIS A 145 -24.44 -4.97 -9.14
CA HIS A 145 -25.42 -5.82 -8.46
C HIS A 145 -26.85 -5.55 -8.95
N LEU A 146 -27.27 -4.28 -9.00
CA LEU A 146 -28.58 -3.88 -9.52
C LEU A 146 -28.83 -4.31 -10.98
N LYS A 147 -27.77 -4.44 -11.79
CA LYS A 147 -27.89 -4.94 -13.17
C LYS A 147 -27.96 -6.47 -13.26
N SER A 148 -27.47 -7.16 -12.22
CA SER A 148 -27.44 -8.63 -12.13
C SER A 148 -28.66 -9.22 -11.44
N VAL A 149 -29.39 -8.43 -10.64
CA VAL A 149 -30.68 -8.83 -10.05
C VAL A 149 -31.75 -8.63 -11.13
N PRO A 150 -32.39 -9.70 -11.63
CA PRO A 150 -33.52 -9.55 -12.53
C PRO A 150 -34.68 -8.92 -11.73
N ASP A 151 -35.32 -7.90 -12.30
CA ASP A 151 -36.56 -7.33 -11.76
C ASP A 151 -37.61 -8.44 -11.65
N GLU A 152 -37.85 -8.94 -10.45
CA GLU A 152 -39.03 -9.75 -10.16
C GLU A 152 -40.24 -8.81 -10.18
N ASN A 153 -41.07 -8.97 -11.22
CA ASN A 153 -42.44 -8.43 -11.32
C ASN A 153 -43.35 -9.00 -10.24
#